data_AF-A0A1I0UC92-F1
#
_entry.id   AF-A0A1I0UC92-F1
#
_cell.length_a   1.000
_cell.length_b   1.000
_cell.length_c   1.000
_cell.angle_alpha   90.00
_cell.angle_beta   90.00
_cell.angle_gamma   90.00
#
_symmetry.space_group_name_H-M   'P 1'
#
loop_
_entity.id
_entity.type
_entity.pdbx_description
1 polymer ?
#
loop_
_entity_poly.entity_id
_entity_poly.type
_entity_poly.pdbx_seq_one_letter_code
_entity_poly.pdbx_strand_id
1 'polypeptide(L)' 'MSIAAKIGCTPQTLNDWVKKAEVDSGQRAGVPTEMAEKMKALERENRELRQANEILRKASAYFAMAEFDRRPK' A
#
# COMPACT_ATOMS: atom_id res chain seq x y z
N MET A 1 1.31 14.50 -40.40
CA MET A 1 0.49 13.65 -39.50
C MET A 1 1.10 13.67 -38.10
N SER A 2 0.30 14.01 -37.08
CA SER A 2 0.73 13.94 -35.66
C SER A 2 0.90 12.49 -35.20
N ILE A 3 1.78 12.24 -34.23
CA ILE A 3 1.99 10.93 -33.61
C ILE A 3 0.68 10.39 -33.02
N ALA A 4 -0.10 11.25 -32.36
CA ALA A 4 -1.40 10.87 -31.79
C ALA A 4 -2.37 10.34 -32.85
N ALA A 5 -2.40 10.98 -34.03
CA ALA A 5 -3.24 10.55 -35.15
C ALA A 5 -2.81 9.20 -35.74
N LYS A 6 -1.50 8.88 -35.72
CA LYS A 6 -0.98 7.58 -36.18
C LYS A 6 -1.35 6.44 -35.22
N ILE A 7 -1.49 6.73 -33.94
CA ILE A 7 -1.80 5.76 -32.87
C ILE A 7 -3.32 5.68 -32.63
N GLY A 8 -4.11 6.58 -33.24
CA GLY A 8 -5.56 6.60 -33.10
C GLY A 8 -6.04 7.18 -31.76
N CYS A 9 -5.25 8.05 -31.12
CA CYS A 9 -5.63 8.73 -29.89
C CYS A 9 -5.69 10.25 -30.03
N THR A 10 -6.33 10.91 -29.09
CA THR A 10 -6.30 12.38 -29.03
C THR A 10 -4.90 12.86 -28.59
N PRO A 11 -4.43 14.02 -29.06
CA PRO A 11 -3.17 14.60 -28.59
C PRO A 11 -3.10 14.77 -27.07
N GLN A 12 -4.24 15.05 -26.43
CA GLN A 12 -4.34 15.18 -24.98
C GLN A 12 -4.06 13.86 -24.26
N THR A 13 -4.69 12.76 -24.72
CA THR A 13 -4.44 11.41 -24.17
C THR A 13 -2.96 11.03 -24.26
N LEU A 14 -2.32 11.28 -25.41
CA LEU A 14 -0.90 11.01 -25.58
C LEU A 14 -0.05 11.85 -24.62
N ASN A 15 -0.38 13.13 -24.43
CA ASN A 15 0.31 14.00 -23.50
C ASN A 15 0.24 13.46 -22.07
N ASP A 16 -0.93 13.01 -21.63
CA ASP A 16 -1.12 12.48 -20.27
C ASP A 16 -0.34 11.18 -20.04
N TRP A 17 -0.21 10.32 -21.07
CA TRP A 17 0.68 9.16 -20.99
C TRP A 17 2.15 9.54 -20.90
N VAL A 18 2.59 10.54 -21.66
CA VAL A 18 3.97 11.05 -21.58
C VAL A 18 4.25 11.61 -20.20
N LYS A 19 3.36 12.44 -19.63
CA LYS A 19 3.51 12.95 -18.26
C LYS A 19 3.61 11.82 -17.24
N LYS A 20 2.77 10.80 -17.37
CA LYS A 20 2.80 9.63 -16.48
C LYS A 20 4.13 8.89 -16.60
N ALA A 21 4.60 8.65 -17.82
CA ALA A 21 5.88 7.99 -18.07
C ALA A 21 7.07 8.79 -17.51
N GLU A 22 7.05 10.13 -17.61
CA GLU A 22 8.06 11.00 -17.00
C GLU A 22 8.03 10.95 -15.46
N VAL A 23 6.85 10.82 -14.85
CA VAL A 23 6.74 10.62 -13.40
C VAL A 23 7.28 9.25 -13.00
N ASP A 24 6.90 8.20 -13.73
CA ASP A 24 7.35 6.83 -13.46
C ASP A 24 8.87 6.67 -13.69
N SER A 25 9.47 7.43 -14.62
CA SER A 25 10.92 7.46 -14.86
C SER A 25 11.69 8.42 -13.94
N GLY A 26 11.00 9.19 -13.10
CA GLY A 26 11.60 10.19 -12.21
C GLY A 26 12.07 11.47 -12.90
N GLN A 27 11.76 11.66 -14.18
CA GLN A 27 12.06 12.89 -14.93
C GLN A 27 11.12 14.05 -14.57
N ARG A 28 9.94 13.75 -14.03
CA ARG A 28 8.95 14.72 -13.55
C ARG A 28 8.57 14.41 -12.11
N ALA A 29 8.37 15.47 -11.32
CA ALA A 29 7.87 15.33 -9.96
C ALA A 29 6.47 14.69 -9.95
N GLY A 30 6.29 13.71 -9.07
CA GLY A 30 5.04 12.98 -8.89
C GLY A 30 5.29 11.70 -8.08
N VAL A 31 4.22 10.98 -7.76
CA VAL A 31 4.32 9.66 -7.14
C VAL A 31 4.36 8.61 -8.26
N PRO A 32 5.45 7.85 -8.41
CA PRO A 32 5.51 6.77 -9.37
C PRO A 32 4.44 5.72 -9.10
N THR A 33 3.94 5.10 -10.15
CA THR A 33 2.89 4.07 -10.07
C THR A 33 3.29 2.93 -9.13
N GLU A 34 4.55 2.46 -9.22
CA GLU A 34 5.08 1.40 -8.37
C GLU A 34 5.08 1.80 -6.88
N MET A 35 5.40 3.06 -6.57
CA MET A 35 5.40 3.56 -5.19
C MET A 35 3.98 3.57 -4.62
N ALA A 36 2.99 4.00 -5.41
CA ALA A 36 1.59 3.99 -5.00
C ALA A 36 1.08 2.55 -4.75
N GLU A 37 1.50 1.58 -5.56
CA GLU A 37 1.14 0.17 -5.37
C GLU A 37 1.78 -0.42 -4.11
N LYS A 38 3.07 -0.15 -3.88
CA LYS A 38 3.77 -0.56 -2.65
C LYS A 38 3.13 0.04 -1.41
N MET A 39 2.75 1.32 -1.44
CA MET A 39 2.08 1.98 -0.33
C MET A 39 0.77 1.27 0.03
N LYS A 40 -0.08 0.95 -0.95
CA LYS A 40 -1.33 0.19 -0.73
C LYS A 40 -1.08 -1.21 -0.15
N ALA A 41 -0.05 -1.90 -0.63
CA ALA A 41 0.31 -3.22 -0.11
C ALA A 41 0.74 -3.15 1.35
N LEU A 42 1.60 -2.18 1.69
CA LEU A 42 2.07 -1.95 3.06
C LEU A 42 0.94 -1.54 4.00
N GLU A 43 0.01 -0.70 3.55
CA GLU A 43 -1.17 -0.31 4.36
C GLU A 43 -2.03 -1.53 4.72
N ARG A 44 -2.23 -2.44 3.76
CA ARG A 44 -2.96 -3.69 3.99
C ARG A 44 -2.23 -4.58 4.99
N GLU A 45 -0.94 -4.81 4.77
CA GLU A 45 -0.11 -5.62 5.67
C GLU A 45 -0.09 -5.03 7.09
N ASN A 46 0.08 -3.71 7.23
CA ASN A 46 0.06 -3.05 8.53
C ASN A 46 -1.28 -3.27 9.26
N ARG A 47 -2.40 -3.21 8.52
CA ARG A 47 -3.73 -3.45 9.08
C ARG A 47 -3.89 -4.89 9.56
N GLU A 48 -3.36 -5.87 8.83
CA GLU A 48 -3.40 -7.28 9.22
C GLU A 48 -2.50 -7.53 10.45
N LEU A 49 -1.29 -6.99 10.45
CA LEU A 49 -0.37 -7.08 11.58
C LEU A 49 -0.93 -6.44 12.86
N ARG A 50 -1.63 -5.31 12.74
CA ARG A 50 -2.29 -4.68 13.89
C ARG A 50 -3.39 -5.57 14.48
N GLN A 51 -4.21 -6.20 13.63
CA GLN A 51 -5.26 -7.12 14.08
C GLN A 51 -4.64 -8.35 14.77
N ALA A 52 -3.60 -8.95 14.17
CA ALA A 52 -2.90 -10.08 14.76
C ALA A 52 -2.29 -9.72 16.12
N ASN A 53 -1.62 -8.56 16.22
CA ASN A 53 -1.07 -8.08 17.49
C ASN A 53 -2.13 -7.84 18.55
N GLU A 54 -3.32 -7.36 18.18
CA GLU A 54 -4.43 -7.19 19.13
C GLU A 54 -4.91 -8.53 19.69
N ILE A 55 -5.07 -9.54 18.83
CA ILE A 55 -5.45 -10.89 19.24
C ILE A 55 -4.39 -11.47 20.20
N LEU A 56 -3.11 -11.36 19.85
CA LEU A 56 -2.02 -11.84 20.69
C LEU A 56 -2.00 -11.14 22.04
N ARG A 57 -2.18 -9.82 22.09
CA ARG A 57 -2.26 -9.08 23.35
C ARG A 57 -3.42 -9.55 24.24
N LYS A 58 -4.60 -9.75 23.65
CA LYS A 58 -5.77 -10.28 24.38
C LYS A 58 -5.52 -11.70 24.89
N ALA A 59 -4.94 -12.56 24.07
CA ALA A 59 -4.57 -13.92 24.47
C ALA A 59 -3.56 -13.91 25.61
N SER A 60 -2.48 -13.13 25.52
CA SER A 60 -1.48 -12.99 26.58
C SER A 60 -2.10 -12.49 27.89
N ALA A 61 -3.01 -11.51 27.84
CA ALA A 61 -3.71 -11.02 29.02
C ALA A 61 -4.58 -12.11 29.66
N TYR A 62 -5.32 -12.87 28.85
CA TYR A 62 -6.13 -14.00 29.31
C TYR A 62 -5.29 -15.08 29.99
N PHE A 63 -4.17 -15.48 29.37
CA PHE A 63 -3.28 -16.48 29.95
C PHE A 63 -2.62 -16.01 31.24
N ALA A 64 -2.18 -14.74 31.30
CA ALA A 64 -1.60 -14.17 32.51
C ALA A 64 -2.60 -14.17 33.69
N MET A 65 -3.88 -13.85 33.45
CA MET A 65 -4.93 -13.97 34.47
C MET A 65 -5.15 -15.42 34.91
N ALA A 66 -5.24 -16.35 33.96
CA ALA A 66 -5.45 -17.77 34.25
C ALA A 66 -4.26 -18.40 35.00
N GLU A 67 -3.03 -17.93 34.79
CA GLU A 67 -1.86 -18.32 35.59
C GLU A 67 -1.90 -17.75 37.00
N PHE A 68 -2.37 -16.50 37.16
CA PHE A 68 -2.51 -15.88 38.49
C PHE A 68 -3.54 -16.61 39.35
N ASP A 69 -4.69 -16.97 38.77
CA ASP A 69 -5.76 -17.73 39.45
C ASP A 69 -5.35 -19.16 39.85
N ARG A 70 -4.35 -19.74 39.17
CA ARG A 70 -3.85 -21.10 39.44
C ARG A 70 -2.72 -21.15 40.47
N ARG A 71 -2.19 -20.02 40.93
CA ARG A 71 -1.16 -20.03 41.99
C ARG A 71 -1.82 -20.40 43.33
N PRO A 72 -1.43 -21.52 43.98
CA PRO A 72 -1.88 -21.80 45.34
C PRO A 72 -1.31 -20.76 46.32
N LYS A 73 -2.10 -20.44 47.36
CA LYS A 73 -1.66 -19.60 48.49
C LYS A 73 -0.44 -20.18 49.20
#